data_AF-A0A447JNI3-F1
#
_entry.id   AF-A0A447JNI3-F1
#
_cell.length_a   1.000
_cell.length_b   1.000
_cell.length_c   1.000
_cell.angle_alpha   90.00
_cell.angle_beta   90.00
_cell.angle_gamma   90.00
#
_symmetry.space_group_name_H-M   'P 1'
#
loop_
_entity.id
_entity.type
_entity.pdbx_description
1 polymer ?
#
loop_
_entity_poly.entity_id
_entity_poly.type
_entity_poly.pdbx_seq_one_letter_code
_entity_poly.pdbx_strand_id
1 'polypeptide(L)' 'MVALTGSSGKTSVKEMTAAILSQCGNTLYTAGNFNNDIGVPITLLRLNHDYDYAVIELGANHQGRNRLDR' A
#
# COMPACT_ATOMS: atom_id res chain seq x y z
N MET A 1 3.60 5.00 -10.47
CA MET A 1 2.83 4.45 -9.33
C MET A 1 2.95 2.93 -9.36
N VAL A 2 3.20 2.33 -8.20
CA VAL A 2 3.32 0.88 -7.96
C VAL A 2 2.28 0.50 -6.89
N ALA A 3 1.48 -0.52 -7.15
CA ALA A 3 0.50 -1.05 -6.19
C ALA A 3 0.87 -2.50 -5.83
N LEU A 4 0.86 -2.81 -4.54
CA LEU A 4 1.21 -4.11 -3.96
C LEU A 4 -0.03 -4.73 -3.34
N THR A 5 -0.32 -5.99 -3.66
CA THR A 5 -1.45 -6.76 -3.11
C THR A 5 -0.97 -8.18 -2.75
N GLY A 6 -1.80 -8.95 -2.04
CA GLY A 6 -1.50 -10.30 -1.59
C GLY A 6 -1.92 -10.55 -0.14
N SER A 7 -1.77 -11.78 0.35
CA SER A 7 -2.07 -12.15 1.73
C SER A 7 -0.87 -11.96 2.67
N SER A 8 0.36 -12.16 2.17
CA SER A 8 1.61 -12.12 2.96
C SER A 8 2.73 -11.34 2.26
N GLY A 9 3.73 -10.87 3.02
CA GLY A 9 4.97 -10.26 2.49
C GLY A 9 4.86 -8.84 1.94
N LYS A 10 3.64 -8.30 1.79
CA LYS A 10 3.37 -6.96 1.24
C LYS A 10 4.15 -5.85 1.94
N THR A 11 4.18 -5.83 3.27
CA THR A 11 4.82 -4.77 4.07
C THR A 11 6.33 -4.71 3.79
N SER A 12 7.01 -5.86 3.78
CA SER A 12 8.45 -5.92 3.48
C SER A 12 8.75 -5.51 2.04
N VAL A 13 7.94 -5.95 1.07
CA VAL A 13 8.10 -5.57 -0.34
C VAL A 13 7.83 -4.08 -0.55
N LYS A 14 6.84 -3.51 0.15
CA LYS A 14 6.56 -2.06 0.14
C LYS A 14 7.77 -1.28 0.63
N GLU A 15 8.31 -1.65 1.79
CA GLU A 15 9.45 -0.95 2.38
C GLU A 15 10.68 -1.02 1.48
N MET A 16 10.97 -2.20 0.92
CA MET A 16 12.09 -2.37 -0.01
C MET A 16 11.89 -1.56 -1.30
N THR A 17 10.68 -1.58 -1.88
CA THR A 17 10.37 -0.83 -3.09
C THR A 17 10.42 0.67 -2.86
N ALA A 18 9.86 1.15 -1.74
CA ALA A 18 9.90 2.55 -1.35
C ALA A 18 11.34 3.02 -1.11
N ALA A 19 12.17 2.20 -0.44
CA ALA A 19 13.58 2.52 -0.21
C ALA A 19 14.37 2.69 -1.51
N ILE A 20 14.14 1.81 -2.49
CA ILE A 20 14.79 1.89 -3.81
C ILE A 20 14.32 3.13 -4.58
N LEU A 21 13.00 3.35 -4.68
CA LEU A 21 12.45 4.49 -5.43
C LEU A 21 12.79 5.84 -4.79
N SER A 22 12.94 5.89 -3.46
CA SER A 22 13.37 7.10 -2.75
C SER A 22 14.81 7.52 -3.09
N GLN A 23 15.63 6.62 -3.65
CA GLN A 23 16.95 6.99 -4.20
C GLN A 23 16.86 7.63 -5.59
N CYS A 24 15.72 7.48 -6.28
CA CYS A 24 15.50 7.98 -7.63
C CYS A 24 14.69 9.28 -7.68
N GLY A 25 13.86 9.54 -6.65
CA GLY A 25 13.00 10.73 -6.59
C GLY A 25 12.09 10.75 -5.37
N ASN A 26 11.29 11.80 -5.23
CA ASN A 26 10.39 11.95 -4.10
C ASN A 26 9.30 10.87 -4.15
N THR A 27 9.25 10.04 -3.11
CA THR A 27 8.44 8.81 -3.11
C THR A 27 7.40 8.85 -2.00
N LEU A 28 6.12 8.78 -2.38
CA LEU A 28 5.02 8.51 -1.46
C LEU A 28 4.88 6.99 -1.25
N TYR A 29 4.58 6.55 -0.04
CA TYR A 29 4.24 5.15 0.23
C TYR A 29 3.18 5.01 1.33
N THR A 30 2.47 3.88 1.34
CA THR A 30 1.48 3.59 2.39
C THR A 30 2.14 3.53 3.76
N ALA A 31 1.78 4.46 4.64
CA ALA A 31 2.31 4.52 6.01
C ALA A 31 1.72 3.37 6.86
N GLY A 32 2.56 2.76 7.71
CA GLY A 32 2.12 1.70 8.63
C GLY A 32 1.31 0.59 7.95
N ASN A 33 0.20 0.19 8.59
CA ASN A 33 -0.75 -0.81 8.10
C ASN A 33 -2.04 -0.17 7.53
N PHE A 34 -1.94 1.00 6.90
CA PHE A 34 -3.08 1.69 6.28
C PHE A 34 -3.42 1.13 4.90
N ASN A 35 -3.59 -0.19 4.80
CA ASN A 35 -3.88 -0.91 3.56
C ASN A 35 -5.36 -1.32 3.41
N ASN A 36 -6.24 -0.90 4.33
CA ASN A 36 -7.67 -1.19 4.29
C ASN A 36 -8.47 -0.13 3.49
N ASP A 37 -9.78 -0.34 3.37
CA ASP A 37 -10.70 0.51 2.59
C ASP A 37 -10.74 1.99 3.03
N ILE A 38 -10.18 2.32 4.20
CA ILE A 38 -10.05 3.67 4.72
C ILE A 38 -8.62 4.21 4.52
N GLY A 39 -7.62 3.37 4.82
CA GLY A 39 -6.20 3.72 4.76
C GLY A 39 -5.69 3.96 3.34
N VAL A 40 -6.24 3.22 2.37
CA VAL A 40 -5.91 3.41 0.95
C VAL A 40 -6.35 4.79 0.45
N PRO A 41 -7.63 5.22 0.61
CA PRO A 41 -8.03 6.59 0.29
C PRO A 41 -7.19 7.67 0.98
N ILE A 42 -6.84 7.50 2.27
CA ILE A 42 -5.99 8.47 2.99
C ILE A 42 -4.61 8.58 2.32
N THR A 43 -4.03 7.45 1.91
CA THR A 43 -2.74 7.45 1.22
C THR A 43 -2.86 8.13 -0.15
N LEU A 44 -3.94 7.87 -0.90
CA LEU A 44 -4.19 8.49 -2.20
C LEU A 44 -4.42 10.00 -2.10
N LEU A 45 -5.11 10.48 -1.07
CA LEU A 45 -5.33 11.91 -0.83
C LEU A 45 -4.05 12.69 -0.53
N ARG A 46 -2.95 12.01 -0.19
CA ARG A 46 -1.63 12.62 -0.01
C ARG A 46 -0.86 12.79 -1.33
N LEU A 47 -1.34 12.21 -2.44
CA LEU A 47 -0.71 12.39 -3.75
C LEU A 47 -0.82 13.86 -4.18
N ASN A 48 0.30 14.41 -4.61
CA ASN A 48 0.40 15.72 -5.22
C ASN A 48 1.48 15.68 -6.33
N HIS A 49 1.66 16.78 -7.04
CA HIS A 49 2.64 16.89 -8.12
C HIS A 49 4.11 16.86 -7.66
N ASP A 50 4.38 16.94 -6.36
CA ASP A 50 5.73 16.92 -5.82
C ASP A 50 6.31 15.50 -5.74
N TYR A 51 5.47 14.47 -5.87
CA TYR A 51 5.88 13.07 -5.82
C TYR A 51 6.15 12.51 -7.21
N ASP A 52 7.37 11.99 -7.42
CA ASP A 52 7.78 11.28 -8.63
C ASP A 52 7.27 9.83 -8.63
N TYR A 53 7.21 9.22 -7.45
CA TYR A 53 6.82 7.83 -7.25
C TYR A 53 5.79 7.65 -6.14
N ALA A 54 5.01 6.58 -6.23
CA ALA A 54 4.01 6.19 -5.24
C ALA A 54 3.99 4.68 -5.09
N VAL A 55 4.13 4.16 -3.86
CA VAL A 55 4.08 2.73 -3.51
C VAL A 55 2.89 2.47 -2.59
N ILE A 56 1.81 1.93 -3.14
CA ILE A 56 0.54 1.74 -2.44
C ILE A 56 0.37 0.28 -2.04
N GLU A 57 0.19 0.01 -0.75
CA GLU A 57 -0.14 -1.32 -0.24
C GLU A 57 -1.66 -1.48 -0.13
N LEU A 58 -2.21 -2.47 -0.83
CA LEU A 58 -3.62 -2.84 -0.83
C LEU A 58 -3.79 -4.12 -0.02
N GLY A 59 -4.61 -4.04 1.02
CA GLY A 59 -4.96 -5.16 1.87
C GLY A 59 -5.98 -6.06 1.19
N ALA A 60 -5.70 -7.35 1.13
CA ALA A 60 -6.64 -8.37 0.62
C ALA A 60 -7.62 -8.89 1.69
N ASN A 61 -7.86 -8.14 2.77
CA ASN A 61 -8.67 -8.55 3.92
C ASN A 61 -10.16 -8.80 3.61
N HIS A 62 -10.57 -8.70 2.34
CA HIS A 62 -11.88 -9.12 1.86
C HIS A 62 -11.99 -10.62 1.54
N GLN A 63 -10.91 -11.40 1.60
CA GLN A 63 -11.00 -12.86 1.47
C GLN A 63 -11.51 -13.50 2.77
N GLY A 64 -12.83 -13.50 2.94
CA GLY A 64 -13.59 -14.53 3.63
C GLY A 64 -13.52 -14.55 5.16
N ARG A 65 -13.99 -13.49 5.84
CA ARG A 65 -14.48 -13.68 7.22
C ARG A 65 -15.86 -14.36 7.15
N ASN A 66 -15.81 -15.70 7.18
CA ASN A 66 -16.88 -16.64 7.50
C ASN A 66 -18.12 -16.63 6.59
N ARG A 67 -18.22 -17.65 5.72
CA ARG A 67 -19.51 -18.25 5.39
C ARG A 67 -19.41 -19.78 5.37
N LEU A 68 -19.21 -20.35 6.56
CA LEU A 68 -19.83 -21.60 6.98
C LEU A 68 -20.39 -21.36 8.38
N ASP A 69 -21.51 -20.67 8.36
CA ASP A 69 -22.66 -20.83 9.21
C ASP A 69 -23.07 -22.31 9.27
N ARG A 70 -22.91 -22.90 10.47
CA ARG A 70 -23.32 -24.23 10.98
C ARG A 70 -22.24 -25.31 11.00
#